data_AF-A0A090T6Z7-F1
#
_entry.id   AF-A0A090T6Z7-F1
#
_cell.length_a   1.000
_cell.length_b   1.000
_cell.length_c   1.000
_cell.angle_alpha   90.00
_cell.angle_beta   90.00
_cell.angle_gamma   90.00
#
_symmetry.space_group_name_H-M   'P 1'
#
loop_
_entity.id
_entity.type
_entity.pdbx_description
1 polymer ?
#
loop_
_entity_poly.entity_id
_entity_poly.type
_entity_poly.pdbx_seq_one_letter_code
_entity_poly.pdbx_strand_id
1 'polypeptide(L)'
;MPLNGIYLNHGFVTTLAKRLESEPSAERPIVGLVVSRNVFTDQEFDYLDRITRLADEANVTAVFYWFDGRKQGLDWPWLRSSESKPAALVNLTHLHNGQARTDEISRLGVPVIQTLHYRTGDARDWQASDVGVDAGLASVMLSTTEAWGLTDPMVISAGSDGKKQVIEPQLTLLFDKVSALHRLQTHANQDKTVALMYWNAPAGAENISASNLNIPSSIRSISSALYTEGYQTEALSEQQTIDDAKLLLSGYYQPDTTLDLLERGYAASIPLTNYQAWFNALPRKQRQFILKWWGAPDKHQALREVNGELAFVFPVKQYGHLHVLPQPPRAGTVGHAIHNTKEPPDHLYLAVYLWLQQEHQMGRWTR
;
A
#
# COMPACT_ATOMS: atom_id res chain seq x y z
N MET A 1 22.33 -24.47 17.65
CA MET A 1 21.73 -23.24 17.09
C MET A 1 21.64 -22.18 18.18
N PRO A 2 22.12 -20.94 17.95
CA PRO A 2 22.13 -19.87 18.94
C PRO A 2 20.71 -19.36 19.24
N LEU A 3 20.56 -18.67 20.38
CA LEU A 3 19.28 -18.08 20.80
C LEU A 3 18.82 -16.95 19.88
N ASN A 4 19.76 -16.27 19.22
CA ASN A 4 19.52 -15.25 18.19
C ASN A 4 20.54 -15.42 17.06
N GLY A 5 20.17 -15.02 15.85
CA GLY A 5 21.04 -15.13 14.69
C GLY A 5 20.39 -14.59 13.42
N ILE A 6 21.22 -14.41 12.39
CA ILE A 6 20.82 -14.00 11.05
C ILE A 6 21.17 -15.16 10.12
N TYR A 7 20.23 -15.58 9.29
CA TYR A 7 20.42 -16.66 8.33
C TYR A 7 21.37 -16.26 7.20
N LEU A 8 22.29 -17.15 6.84
CA LEU A 8 23.17 -17.00 5.68
C LEU A 8 23.57 -18.38 5.15
N ASN A 9 23.22 -18.70 3.91
CA ASN A 9 23.65 -19.91 3.19
C ASN A 9 23.52 -21.21 4.01
N HIS A 10 22.32 -21.51 4.50
CA HIS A 10 22.02 -22.71 5.32
C HIS A 10 22.74 -22.72 6.69
N GLY A 11 23.49 -21.67 7.01
CA GLY A 11 24.10 -21.39 8.30
C GLY A 11 23.58 -20.09 8.92
N PHE A 12 24.36 -19.52 9.84
CA PHE A 12 24.00 -18.27 10.49
C PHE A 12 25.19 -17.45 10.94
N VAL A 13 24.99 -16.14 11.00
CA VAL A 13 25.93 -15.14 11.48
C VAL A 13 25.30 -14.32 12.62
N THR A 14 26.14 -13.61 13.38
CA THR A 14 25.72 -12.83 14.56
C THR A 14 25.78 -11.32 14.33
N THR A 15 26.17 -10.86 13.14
CA THR A 15 26.25 -9.44 12.79
C THR A 15 25.64 -9.20 11.42
N LEU A 16 24.97 -8.05 11.26
CA LEU A 16 24.37 -7.66 9.99
C LEU A 16 25.45 -7.42 8.91
N ALA A 17 26.59 -6.82 9.28
CA ALA A 17 27.70 -6.60 8.35
C ALA A 17 28.12 -7.90 7.63
N LYS A 18 28.33 -8.99 8.38
CA LYS A 18 28.67 -10.30 7.80
C LYS A 18 27.58 -10.87 6.90
N ARG A 19 26.31 -10.57 7.19
CA ARG A 19 25.19 -10.97 6.34
C ARG A 19 25.23 -10.23 5.02
N LEU A 20 25.59 -8.94 5.03
CA LEU A 20 25.53 -8.07 3.85
C LEU A 20 26.84 -8.05 3.03
N GLU A 21 27.94 -8.63 3.53
CA GLU A 21 29.25 -8.68 2.85
C GLU A 21 29.21 -9.19 1.39
N SER A 22 28.29 -10.10 1.07
CA SER A 22 28.10 -10.70 -0.25
C SER A 22 26.99 -10.08 -1.10
N GLU A 23 26.29 -9.06 -0.61
CA GLU A 23 25.13 -8.48 -1.29
C GLU A 23 25.55 -7.44 -2.35
N PRO A 24 24.96 -7.49 -3.57
CA PRO A 24 25.30 -6.55 -4.62
C PRO A 24 24.63 -5.18 -4.38
N SER A 25 25.45 -4.14 -4.20
CA SER A 25 25.09 -2.72 -4.06
C SER A 25 24.39 -2.29 -2.75
N ALA A 26 24.80 -1.14 -2.23
CA ALA A 26 24.18 -0.46 -1.09
C ALA A 26 22.81 0.17 -1.42
N GLU A 27 22.43 0.24 -2.70
CA GLU A 27 21.19 0.88 -3.16
C GLU A 27 19.96 -0.06 -3.16
N ARG A 28 20.16 -1.38 -2.98
CA ARG A 28 19.02 -2.31 -2.92
C ARG A 28 18.26 -2.15 -1.61
N PRO A 29 16.91 -2.03 -1.62
CA PRO A 29 16.13 -2.01 -0.40
C PRO A 29 16.36 -3.28 0.42
N ILE A 30 16.58 -3.12 1.73
CA ILE A 30 16.72 -4.24 2.66
C ILE A 30 15.37 -4.48 3.36
N VAL A 31 14.93 -5.73 3.43
CA VAL A 31 13.77 -6.14 4.23
C VAL A 31 14.19 -7.09 5.36
N GLY A 32 13.78 -6.77 6.58
CA GLY A 32 14.02 -7.63 7.74
C GLY A 32 12.90 -8.64 7.95
N LEU A 33 13.16 -9.93 7.75
CA LEU A 33 12.18 -11.01 7.88
C LEU A 33 12.35 -11.72 9.22
N VAL A 34 11.41 -11.48 10.13
CA VAL A 34 11.45 -11.99 11.50
C VAL A 34 10.86 -13.39 11.52
N VAL A 35 11.69 -14.40 11.74
CA VAL A 35 11.28 -15.82 11.70
C VAL A 35 11.37 -16.47 13.06
N SER A 36 10.60 -17.55 13.24
CA SER A 36 10.77 -18.43 14.40
C SER A 36 12.10 -19.17 14.29
N ARG A 37 12.74 -19.40 15.45
CA ARG A 37 13.90 -20.28 15.56
C ARG A 37 13.61 -21.68 14.99
N ASN A 38 12.36 -22.14 15.05
CA ASN A 38 11.97 -23.49 14.65
C ASN A 38 12.13 -23.75 13.15
N VAL A 39 12.02 -22.72 12.30
CA VAL A 39 12.22 -22.84 10.85
C VAL A 39 13.56 -23.51 10.53
N PHE A 40 14.59 -23.23 11.35
CA PHE A 40 15.93 -23.78 11.16
C PHE A 40 16.13 -25.12 11.87
N THR A 41 15.48 -25.36 13.02
CA THR A 41 15.56 -26.68 13.68
C THR A 41 14.84 -27.74 12.87
N ASP A 42 13.79 -27.34 12.16
CA ASP A 42 12.92 -28.21 11.38
C ASP A 42 13.39 -28.32 9.91
N GLN A 43 14.50 -27.64 9.58
CA GLN A 43 15.14 -27.62 8.25
C GLN A 43 14.21 -27.17 7.12
N GLU A 44 13.33 -26.20 7.38
CA GLU A 44 12.43 -25.58 6.39
C GLU A 44 13.19 -24.61 5.45
N PHE A 45 14.37 -24.99 4.94
CA PHE A 45 15.22 -24.12 4.13
C PHE A 45 14.62 -23.79 2.76
N ASP A 46 13.90 -24.74 2.14
CA ASP A 46 13.24 -24.53 0.84
C ASP A 46 12.26 -23.35 0.86
N TYR A 47 11.59 -23.13 2.00
CA TYR A 47 10.68 -22.00 2.20
C TYR A 47 11.44 -20.67 2.20
N LEU A 48 12.57 -20.61 2.91
CA LEU A 48 13.43 -19.42 2.97
C LEU A 48 14.11 -19.14 1.62
N ASP A 49 14.61 -20.18 0.95
CA ASP A 49 15.25 -20.09 -0.36
C ASP A 49 14.26 -19.60 -1.42
N ARG A 50 12.99 -19.99 -1.34
CA ARG A 50 11.96 -19.49 -2.25
C ARG A 50 11.65 -18.01 -2.02
N ILE A 51 11.52 -17.58 -0.77
CA ILE A 51 11.32 -16.15 -0.44
C ILE A 51 12.53 -15.33 -0.89
N THR A 52 13.75 -15.82 -0.67
CA THR A 52 15.00 -15.15 -1.08
C THR A 52 15.03 -14.93 -2.59
N ARG A 53 14.72 -15.97 -3.37
CA ARG A 53 14.67 -15.86 -4.84
C ARG A 53 13.66 -14.82 -5.33
N LEU A 54 12.46 -14.82 -4.76
CA LEU A 54 11.43 -13.84 -5.12
C LEU A 54 11.82 -12.41 -4.70
N ALA A 55 12.54 -12.25 -3.59
CA ALA A 55 13.11 -10.97 -3.19
C ALA A 55 14.16 -10.51 -4.20
N ASP A 56 15.04 -11.41 -4.64
CA ASP A 56 16.07 -11.11 -5.64
C ASP A 56 15.49 -10.74 -7.01
N GLU A 57 14.45 -11.46 -7.46
CA GLU A 57 13.69 -11.11 -8.67
C GLU A 57 13.04 -9.72 -8.57
N ALA A 58 12.66 -9.30 -7.36
CA ALA A 58 12.13 -7.97 -7.06
C ALA A 58 13.22 -6.92 -6.72
N ASN A 59 14.50 -7.26 -6.86
CA ASN A 59 15.65 -6.42 -6.50
C ASN A 59 15.69 -5.98 -5.03
N VAL A 60 15.13 -6.78 -4.11
CA VAL A 60 15.09 -6.55 -2.66
C VAL A 60 16.06 -7.51 -1.95
N THR A 61 16.80 -7.01 -0.96
CA THR A 61 17.68 -7.84 -0.12
C THR A 61 16.92 -8.38 1.09
N ALA A 62 16.71 -9.70 1.13
CA ALA A 62 15.99 -10.39 2.22
C ALA A 62 16.93 -10.80 3.37
N VAL A 63 16.71 -10.25 4.56
CA VAL A 63 17.48 -10.59 5.78
C VAL A 63 16.59 -11.33 6.77
N PHE A 64 16.71 -12.66 6.82
CA PHE A 64 16.00 -13.48 7.81
C PHE A 64 16.75 -13.52 9.14
N TYR A 65 16.04 -13.25 10.23
CA TYR A 65 16.63 -13.27 11.56
C TYR A 65 15.64 -13.71 12.63
N TRP A 66 16.16 -14.21 13.75
CA TRP A 66 15.39 -14.60 14.92
C TRP A 66 16.05 -14.09 16.20
N PHE A 67 15.30 -14.14 17.29
CA PHE A 67 15.80 -13.74 18.61
C PHE A 67 15.06 -14.48 19.73
N ASP A 68 15.71 -14.56 20.89
CA ASP A 68 15.08 -14.92 22.16
C ASP A 68 14.80 -13.63 22.92
N GLY A 69 13.51 -13.37 23.19
CA GLY A 69 13.06 -12.13 23.83
C GLY A 69 13.63 -11.89 25.24
N ARG A 70 14.27 -12.88 25.87
CA ARG A 70 14.97 -12.72 27.16
C ARG A 70 16.38 -12.15 27.01
N LYS A 71 16.93 -12.14 25.80
CA LYS A 71 18.33 -11.75 25.51
C LYS A 71 18.44 -10.58 24.55
N GLN A 72 17.54 -10.48 23.58
CA GLN A 72 17.58 -9.49 22.50
C GLN A 72 16.17 -9.02 22.13
N GLY A 73 16.07 -7.80 21.61
CA GLY A 73 14.83 -7.23 21.06
C GLY A 73 14.61 -7.60 19.58
N LEU A 74 13.44 -7.27 19.04
CA LEU A 74 13.12 -7.35 17.61
C LEU A 74 14.14 -6.59 16.74
N ASP A 75 14.71 -5.53 17.30
CA ASP A 75 15.57 -4.57 16.63
C ASP A 75 17.06 -4.90 16.70
N TRP A 76 17.44 -6.00 17.37
CA TRP A 76 18.83 -6.34 17.68
C TRP A 76 19.81 -6.35 16.49
N PRO A 77 19.44 -6.83 15.27
CA PRO A 77 20.39 -6.84 14.15
C PRO A 77 20.74 -5.42 13.69
N TRP A 78 19.79 -4.50 13.85
CA TRP A 78 19.77 -3.19 13.21
C TRP A 78 20.36 -2.10 14.11
N LEU A 79 20.33 -2.27 15.44
CA LEU A 79 20.89 -1.30 16.38
C LEU A 79 22.42 -1.19 16.33
N ARG A 80 23.10 -2.27 15.94
CA ARG A 80 24.58 -2.35 15.93
C ARG A 80 25.20 -1.93 14.61
N SER A 81 24.44 -1.93 13.53
CA SER A 81 24.87 -1.48 12.22
C SER A 81 24.41 -0.04 12.01
N SER A 82 25.28 0.92 12.32
CA SER A 82 24.98 2.35 12.15
C SER A 82 24.67 2.76 10.71
N GLU A 83 24.91 1.89 9.72
CA GLU A 83 24.86 2.24 8.30
C GLU A 83 23.76 1.55 7.49
N SER A 84 23.01 0.59 8.06
CA SER A 84 22.00 -0.16 7.29
C SER A 84 20.74 -0.41 8.10
N LYS A 85 19.70 0.37 7.83
CA LYS A 85 18.34 0.16 8.33
C LYS A 85 17.49 -0.53 7.27
N PRO A 86 16.57 -1.42 7.66
CA PRO A 86 15.67 -2.03 6.71
C PRO A 86 14.59 -1.02 6.28
N ALA A 87 14.13 -1.11 5.03
CA ALA A 87 13.00 -0.33 4.55
C ALA A 87 11.70 -0.70 5.27
N ALA A 88 11.55 -1.98 5.64
CA ALA A 88 10.49 -2.49 6.48
C ALA A 88 10.93 -3.75 7.21
N LEU A 89 10.27 -4.04 8.34
CA LEU A 89 10.28 -5.37 8.92
C LEU A 89 9.04 -6.15 8.47
N VAL A 90 9.16 -7.45 8.37
CA VAL A 90 8.09 -8.38 7.99
C VAL A 90 8.05 -9.47 9.05
N ASN A 91 6.93 -9.55 9.77
CA ASN A 91 6.76 -10.55 10.82
C ASN A 91 6.25 -11.88 10.22
N LEU A 92 7.06 -12.94 10.35
CA LEU A 92 6.74 -14.31 9.91
C LEU A 92 6.55 -15.27 11.10
N THR A 93 6.43 -14.74 12.32
CA THR A 93 6.36 -15.54 13.56
C THR A 93 5.34 -14.99 14.56
N HIS A 94 5.09 -15.76 15.61
CA HIS A 94 4.36 -15.27 16.78
C HIS A 94 5.29 -14.38 17.60
N LEU A 95 4.94 -13.10 17.70
CA LEU A 95 5.61 -12.15 18.57
C LEU A 95 4.95 -12.17 19.96
N HIS A 96 5.74 -11.86 20.98
CA HIS A 96 5.31 -11.75 22.37
C HIS A 96 5.84 -10.45 22.98
N ASN A 97 5.38 -10.12 24.18
CA ASN A 97 5.80 -8.94 24.94
C ASN A 97 5.51 -7.63 24.20
N GLY A 98 4.22 -7.31 24.06
CA GLY A 98 3.73 -6.19 23.27
C GLY A 98 4.38 -4.85 23.56
N GLN A 99 4.54 -4.49 24.85
CA GLN A 99 5.18 -3.22 25.22
C GLN A 99 6.60 -3.13 24.68
N ALA A 100 7.41 -4.19 24.83
CA ALA A 100 8.76 -4.21 24.29
C ALA A 100 8.75 -4.09 22.75
N ARG A 101 7.78 -4.73 22.06
CA ARG A 101 7.66 -4.62 20.59
C ARG A 101 7.37 -3.17 20.18
N THR A 102 6.42 -2.51 20.82
CA THR A 102 6.09 -1.11 20.54
C THR A 102 7.31 -0.21 20.71
N ASP A 103 8.07 -0.38 21.79
CA ASP A 103 9.26 0.43 22.06
C ASP A 103 10.38 0.21 21.04
N GLU A 104 10.61 -1.04 20.64
CA GLU A 104 11.62 -1.42 19.65
C GLU A 104 11.25 -0.95 18.23
N ILE A 105 9.98 -1.09 17.84
CA ILE A 105 9.47 -0.61 16.55
C ILE A 105 9.60 0.91 16.47
N SER A 106 9.19 1.61 17.53
CA SER A 106 9.29 3.07 17.62
C SER A 106 10.74 3.55 17.54
N ARG A 107 11.67 2.81 18.16
CA ARG A 107 13.10 3.11 18.13
C ARG A 107 13.71 2.93 16.74
N LEU A 108 13.30 1.90 16.00
CA LEU A 108 13.75 1.69 14.63
C LEU A 108 13.20 2.75 13.67
N GLY A 109 11.93 3.13 13.86
CA GLY A 109 11.24 4.11 13.01
C GLY A 109 10.94 3.59 11.60
N VAL A 110 10.67 2.29 11.47
CA VAL A 110 10.37 1.64 10.18
C VAL A 110 9.02 0.91 10.25
N PRO A 111 8.26 0.82 9.15
CA PRO A 111 7.03 0.03 9.11
C PRO A 111 7.28 -1.45 9.43
N VAL A 112 6.34 -2.08 10.13
CA VAL A 112 6.36 -3.52 10.38
C VAL A 112 5.10 -4.15 9.80
N ILE A 113 5.29 -4.97 8.77
CA ILE A 113 4.23 -5.64 8.03
C ILE A 113 3.91 -6.96 8.71
N GLN A 114 2.64 -7.17 9.05
CA GLN A 114 2.16 -8.43 9.58
C GLN A 114 1.92 -9.43 8.46
N THR A 115 2.34 -10.69 8.62
CA THR A 115 2.02 -11.74 7.66
C THR A 115 1.28 -12.90 8.29
N LEU A 116 0.53 -13.61 7.46
CA LEU A 116 -0.35 -14.69 7.83
C LEU A 116 -0.04 -15.93 7.01
N HIS A 117 -0.26 -17.08 7.64
CA HIS A 117 -0.22 -18.39 7.01
C HIS A 117 -1.63 -18.98 7.01
N TYR A 118 -2.17 -19.25 5.83
CA TYR A 118 -3.46 -19.91 5.67
C TYR A 118 -3.34 -21.40 5.99
N ARG A 119 -4.08 -21.86 7.01
CA ARG A 119 -3.87 -23.19 7.62
C ARG A 119 -4.84 -24.27 7.15
N THR A 120 -5.89 -23.91 6.43
CA THR A 120 -7.02 -24.80 6.13
C THR A 120 -7.04 -25.29 4.69
N GLY A 121 -5.89 -25.28 4.02
CA GLY A 121 -5.77 -25.74 2.63
C GLY A 121 -4.55 -25.17 1.92
N ASP A 122 -4.51 -25.33 0.60
CA ASP A 122 -3.47 -24.81 -0.28
C ASP A 122 -3.77 -23.35 -0.73
N ALA A 123 -2.90 -22.81 -1.60
CA ALA A 123 -3.07 -21.46 -2.13
C ALA A 123 -4.36 -21.26 -2.94
N ARG A 124 -4.87 -22.31 -3.59
CA ARG A 124 -6.13 -22.28 -4.36
C ARG A 124 -7.32 -22.27 -3.42
N ASP A 125 -7.27 -23.03 -2.34
CA ASP A 125 -8.30 -23.02 -1.29
C ASP A 125 -8.42 -21.63 -0.67
N TRP A 126 -7.29 -20.99 -0.35
CA TRP A 126 -7.26 -19.60 0.10
C TRP A 126 -7.88 -18.65 -0.93
N GLN A 127 -7.49 -18.75 -2.21
CA GLN A 127 -8.00 -17.90 -3.28
C GLN A 127 -9.50 -18.09 -3.54
N ALA A 128 -10.05 -19.27 -3.25
CA ALA A 128 -11.46 -19.58 -3.36
C ALA A 128 -12.27 -19.18 -2.11
N SER A 129 -11.60 -18.83 -1.00
CA SER A 129 -12.24 -18.50 0.26
C SER A 129 -12.86 -17.10 0.23
N ASP A 130 -14.14 -17.01 0.62
CA ASP A 130 -14.82 -15.72 0.86
C ASP A 130 -14.36 -15.03 2.15
N VAL A 131 -13.69 -15.78 3.06
CA VAL A 131 -13.23 -15.30 4.36
C VAL A 131 -11.74 -14.93 4.30
N GLY A 132 -10.93 -15.76 3.63
CA GLY A 132 -9.48 -15.57 3.48
C GLY A 132 -8.67 -15.82 4.76
N VAL A 133 -9.05 -15.19 5.87
CA VAL A 133 -8.41 -15.30 7.19
C VAL A 133 -9.48 -15.65 8.23
N ASP A 134 -9.40 -16.83 8.83
CA ASP A 134 -10.37 -17.26 9.83
C ASP A 134 -10.26 -16.45 11.14
N ALA A 135 -11.35 -16.42 11.91
CA ALA A 135 -11.45 -15.63 13.14
C ALA A 135 -10.43 -16.03 14.22
N GLY A 136 -10.04 -17.31 14.28
CA GLY A 136 -9.04 -17.79 15.23
C GLY A 136 -7.66 -17.24 14.91
N LEU A 137 -7.27 -17.32 13.64
CA LEU A 137 -6.04 -16.70 13.15
C LEU A 137 -6.07 -15.17 13.31
N ALA A 138 -7.18 -14.52 12.97
CA ALA A 138 -7.33 -13.07 13.09
C ALA A 138 -7.18 -12.57 14.53
N SER A 139 -7.79 -13.24 15.51
CA SER A 139 -7.72 -12.84 16.92
C SER A 139 -6.28 -12.77 17.44
N VAL A 140 -5.46 -13.77 17.10
CA VAL A 140 -4.08 -13.88 17.58
C VAL A 140 -3.10 -13.09 16.72
N MET A 141 -3.25 -13.13 15.40
CA MET A 141 -2.26 -12.62 14.45
C MET A 141 -2.65 -11.29 13.79
N LEU A 142 -3.83 -10.74 14.05
CA LEU A 142 -4.21 -9.40 13.62
C LEU A 142 -4.44 -8.51 14.84
N SER A 143 -5.49 -8.77 15.62
CA SER A 143 -5.92 -7.86 16.69
C SER A 143 -4.83 -7.61 17.74
N THR A 144 -4.07 -8.64 18.09
CA THR A 144 -2.98 -8.51 19.08
C THR A 144 -1.81 -7.70 18.52
N THR A 145 -1.42 -7.93 17.27
CA THR A 145 -0.24 -7.28 16.66
C THR A 145 -0.54 -5.87 16.17
N GLU A 146 -1.78 -5.59 15.76
CA GLU A 146 -2.26 -4.23 15.43
C GLU A 146 -2.11 -3.30 16.64
N ALA A 147 -2.44 -3.78 17.84
CA ALA A 147 -2.24 -3.02 19.08
C ALA A 147 -0.76 -2.70 19.38
N TRP A 148 0.19 -3.38 18.71
CA TRP A 148 1.64 -3.13 18.84
C TRP A 148 2.21 -2.30 17.68
N GLY A 149 1.36 -1.89 16.73
CA GLY A 149 1.75 -1.06 15.59
C GLY A 149 2.18 -1.83 14.35
N LEU A 150 1.95 -3.16 14.30
CA LEU A 150 2.11 -3.90 13.04
C LEU A 150 0.91 -3.61 12.13
N THR A 151 1.17 -3.38 10.85
CA THR A 151 0.17 -2.94 9.89
C THR A 151 0.13 -3.82 8.65
N ASP A 152 -0.85 -3.55 7.79
CA ASP A 152 -0.92 -4.06 6.41
C ASP A 152 -0.81 -5.59 6.31
N PRO A 153 -1.75 -6.33 6.94
CA PRO A 153 -1.66 -7.77 7.04
C PRO A 153 -1.77 -8.46 5.68
N MET A 154 -0.84 -9.38 5.39
CA MET A 154 -0.79 -10.12 4.13
C MET A 154 -0.76 -11.64 4.36
N VAL A 155 -1.58 -12.39 3.62
CA VAL A 155 -1.48 -13.85 3.56
C VAL A 155 -0.43 -14.22 2.53
N ILE A 156 0.76 -14.62 2.97
CA ILE A 156 1.90 -14.87 2.08
C ILE A 156 2.18 -16.36 1.84
N SER A 157 1.51 -17.22 2.59
CA SER A 157 1.70 -18.66 2.53
C SER A 157 0.42 -19.42 2.87
N ALA A 158 0.32 -20.63 2.35
CA ALA A 158 -0.76 -21.56 2.61
C ALA A 158 -0.21 -22.98 2.81
N GLY A 159 -0.97 -23.83 3.48
CA GLY A 159 -0.66 -25.25 3.63
C GLY A 159 -1.28 -25.86 4.88
N SER A 160 -1.32 -27.18 4.92
CA SER A 160 -1.74 -27.97 6.07
C SER A 160 -0.57 -28.81 6.61
N ASP A 161 -0.72 -29.33 7.82
CA ASP A 161 0.15 -30.39 8.39
C ASP A 161 1.65 -30.03 8.44
N GLY A 162 1.94 -28.75 8.68
CA GLY A 162 3.31 -28.24 8.85
C GLY A 162 4.06 -27.94 7.54
N LYS A 163 3.47 -28.20 6.37
CA LYS A 163 4.10 -27.86 5.08
C LYS A 163 3.68 -26.47 4.61
N LYS A 164 4.55 -25.48 4.80
CA LYS A 164 4.30 -24.11 4.29
C LYS A 164 4.69 -23.99 2.83
N GLN A 165 3.76 -23.53 2.01
CA GLN A 165 4.02 -23.14 0.64
C GLN A 165 3.77 -21.64 0.49
N VAL A 166 4.70 -20.96 -0.17
CA VAL A 166 4.53 -19.54 -0.46
C VAL A 166 3.43 -19.31 -1.48
N ILE A 167 2.74 -18.18 -1.37
CA ILE A 167 1.83 -17.66 -2.40
C ILE A 167 2.60 -16.61 -3.17
N GLU A 168 3.22 -16.99 -4.28
CA GLU A 168 4.19 -16.14 -4.98
C GLU A 168 3.66 -14.74 -5.34
N PRO A 169 2.43 -14.57 -5.88
CA PRO A 169 1.90 -13.25 -6.16
C PRO A 169 1.80 -12.34 -4.92
N GLN A 170 1.58 -12.92 -3.73
CA GLN A 170 1.52 -12.17 -2.47
C GLN A 170 2.91 -11.72 -2.00
N LEU A 171 3.94 -12.53 -2.24
CA LEU A 171 5.33 -12.13 -1.97
C LEU A 171 5.82 -11.07 -2.95
N THR A 172 5.47 -11.17 -4.24
CA THR A 172 5.75 -10.10 -5.21
C THR A 172 5.14 -8.78 -4.75
N LEU A 173 3.86 -8.77 -4.35
CA LEU A 173 3.20 -7.59 -3.78
C LEU A 173 3.89 -7.05 -2.52
N LEU A 174 4.37 -7.96 -1.65
CA LEU A 174 5.13 -7.58 -0.45
C LEU A 174 6.43 -6.87 -0.81
N PHE A 175 7.19 -7.39 -1.78
CA PHE A 175 8.47 -6.80 -2.18
C PHE A 175 8.31 -5.51 -2.99
N ASP A 176 7.27 -5.39 -3.82
CA ASP A 176 6.90 -4.14 -4.47
C ASP A 176 6.60 -3.05 -3.44
N LYS A 177 5.91 -3.42 -2.36
CA LYS A 177 5.60 -2.53 -1.24
C LYS A 177 6.85 -2.14 -0.44
N VAL A 178 7.74 -3.07 -0.15
CA VAL A 178 9.06 -2.78 0.45
C VAL A 178 9.82 -1.76 -0.41
N SER A 179 9.83 -1.95 -1.73
CA SER A 179 10.48 -1.01 -2.65
C SER A 179 9.82 0.36 -2.65
N ALA A 180 8.49 0.43 -2.55
CA ALA A 180 7.77 1.70 -2.39
C ALA A 180 8.09 2.43 -1.08
N LEU A 181 8.14 1.69 0.04
CA LEU A 181 8.53 2.23 1.34
C LEU A 181 9.98 2.73 1.34
N HIS A 182 10.88 2.00 0.70
CA HIS A 182 12.26 2.43 0.54
C HIS A 182 12.38 3.74 -0.25
N ARG A 183 11.65 3.88 -1.37
CA ARG A 183 11.59 5.14 -2.12
C ARG A 183 11.04 6.29 -1.27
N LEU A 184 9.96 6.05 -0.50
CA LEU A 184 9.40 7.06 0.40
C LEU A 184 10.42 7.55 1.45
N GLN A 185 11.25 6.64 1.95
CA GLN A 185 12.28 6.94 2.96
C GLN A 185 13.51 7.64 2.37
N THR A 186 13.85 7.39 1.11
CA THR A 186 15.12 7.82 0.50
C THR A 186 14.99 9.04 -0.42
N HIS A 187 13.82 9.26 -1.03
CA HIS A 187 13.60 10.45 -1.85
C HIS A 187 13.62 11.73 -0.99
N ALA A 188 14.15 12.80 -1.55
CA ALA A 188 14.03 14.14 -0.96
C ALA A 188 12.56 14.57 -0.96
N ASN A 189 12.13 15.34 0.04
CA ASN A 189 10.73 15.74 0.19
C ASN A 189 10.21 16.55 -1.01
N GLN A 190 11.07 17.37 -1.64
CA GLN A 190 10.73 18.12 -2.87
C GLN A 190 10.34 17.20 -4.03
N ASP A 191 10.94 16.02 -4.11
CA ASP A 191 10.73 15.02 -5.16
C ASP A 191 9.68 13.99 -4.74
N LYS A 192 8.81 14.33 -3.79
CA LYS A 192 7.66 13.51 -3.40
C LYS A 192 6.39 14.23 -3.82
N THR A 193 5.55 13.51 -4.54
CA THR A 193 4.15 13.90 -4.71
C THR A 193 3.29 13.22 -3.66
N VAL A 194 2.15 13.82 -3.34
CA VAL A 194 1.21 13.36 -2.32
C VAL A 194 -0.19 13.50 -2.88
N ALA A 195 -0.98 12.44 -2.79
CA ALA A 195 -2.40 12.49 -3.08
C ALA A 195 -3.19 12.56 -1.77
N LEU A 196 -3.93 13.65 -1.56
CA LEU A 196 -4.84 13.84 -0.44
C LEU A 196 -6.26 13.64 -0.93
N MET A 197 -6.85 12.52 -0.50
CA MET A 197 -8.25 12.19 -0.80
C MET A 197 -9.14 12.53 0.39
N TYR A 198 -10.29 13.16 0.13
CA TYR A 198 -11.29 13.44 1.16
C TYR A 198 -12.65 12.85 0.80
N TRP A 199 -13.37 12.39 1.83
CA TRP A 199 -14.74 11.93 1.71
C TRP A 199 -15.71 13.07 1.95
N ASN A 200 -16.89 12.98 1.35
CA ASN A 200 -17.99 13.86 1.66
C ASN A 200 -19.21 13.02 2.07
N ALA A 201 -19.45 12.94 3.38
CA ALA A 201 -20.57 12.21 3.95
C ALA A 201 -21.14 12.96 5.17
N PRO A 202 -22.47 13.25 5.21
CA PRO A 202 -23.50 12.91 4.24
C PRO A 202 -23.40 13.72 2.94
N ALA A 203 -23.89 13.15 1.84
CA ALA A 203 -23.77 13.72 0.50
C ALA A 203 -24.38 15.14 0.41
N GLY A 204 -23.62 16.06 -0.16
CA GLY A 204 -24.06 17.39 -0.57
C GLY A 204 -22.88 18.23 -1.01
N ALA A 205 -22.95 18.87 -2.18
CA ALA A 205 -21.84 19.65 -2.73
C ALA A 205 -21.38 20.81 -1.81
N GLU A 206 -22.29 21.30 -0.95
CA GLU A 206 -22.04 22.41 -0.03
C GLU A 206 -21.53 21.98 1.36
N ASN A 207 -21.57 20.67 1.68
CA ASN A 207 -21.25 20.17 3.02
C ASN A 207 -19.92 19.40 3.01
N ILE A 208 -18.78 20.08 3.10
CA ILE A 208 -17.48 19.41 3.08
C ILE A 208 -17.11 18.96 4.50
N SER A 209 -17.61 17.79 4.90
CA SER A 209 -17.37 17.21 6.23
C SER A 209 -17.31 15.69 6.19
N ALA A 210 -16.57 15.12 7.15
CA ALA A 210 -16.54 13.68 7.40
C ALA A 210 -16.42 13.41 8.90
N SER A 211 -17.43 12.82 9.53
CA SER A 211 -17.36 12.31 10.91
C SER A 211 -16.75 13.28 11.94
N ASN A 212 -17.31 14.49 12.05
CA ASN A 212 -16.82 15.58 12.94
C ASN A 212 -15.43 16.14 12.60
N LEU A 213 -14.87 15.83 11.43
CA LEU A 213 -13.63 16.42 10.93
C LEU A 213 -13.93 17.65 10.08
N ASN A 214 -13.31 18.79 10.42
CA ASN A 214 -13.29 19.96 9.54
C ASN A 214 -12.28 19.72 8.42
N ILE A 215 -12.77 19.27 7.26
CA ILE A 215 -11.95 18.92 6.10
C ILE A 215 -11.17 20.14 5.59
N PRO A 216 -11.78 21.32 5.34
CA PRO A 216 -11.02 22.48 4.88
C PRO A 216 -9.87 22.88 5.82
N SER A 217 -10.13 22.95 7.12
CA SER A 217 -9.10 23.29 8.10
C SER A 217 -8.01 22.22 8.18
N SER A 218 -8.36 20.95 7.99
CA SER A 218 -7.41 19.83 7.96
C SER A 218 -6.49 19.88 6.73
N ILE A 219 -7.04 20.12 5.53
CA ILE A 219 -6.26 20.28 4.29
C ILE A 219 -5.34 21.49 4.40
N ARG A 220 -5.81 22.62 4.94
CA ARG A 220 -4.99 23.80 5.24
C ARG A 220 -3.82 23.46 6.17
N SER A 221 -4.08 22.71 7.25
CA SER A 221 -3.06 22.28 8.21
C SER A 221 -2.02 21.35 7.57
N ILE A 222 -2.48 20.35 6.82
CA ILE A 222 -1.61 19.36 6.16
C ILE A 222 -0.75 20.02 5.08
N SER A 223 -1.33 20.84 4.21
CA SER A 223 -0.59 21.56 3.16
C SER A 223 0.46 22.50 3.73
N SER A 224 0.14 23.22 4.82
CA SER A 224 1.10 24.08 5.52
C SER A 224 2.27 23.28 6.12
N ALA A 225 1.98 22.12 6.72
CA ALA A 225 3.01 21.24 7.27
C ALA A 225 3.90 20.67 6.16
N LEU A 226 3.33 20.16 5.06
CA LEU A 226 4.08 19.66 3.91
C LEU A 226 4.98 20.74 3.30
N TYR A 227 4.46 21.95 3.11
CA TYR A 227 5.23 23.10 2.62
C TYR A 227 6.44 23.40 3.53
N THR A 228 6.22 23.41 4.84
CA THR A 228 7.27 23.69 5.85
C THR A 228 8.36 22.61 5.86
N GLU A 229 7.97 21.34 5.64
CA GLU A 229 8.88 20.20 5.56
C GLU A 229 9.60 20.07 4.19
N GLY A 230 9.43 21.05 3.30
CA GLY A 230 10.13 21.14 2.01
C GLY A 230 9.53 20.30 0.89
N TYR A 231 8.26 19.89 1.01
CA TYR A 231 7.53 19.33 -0.13
C TYR A 231 7.20 20.43 -1.13
N GLN A 232 7.19 20.09 -2.42
CA GLN A 232 6.80 21.02 -3.48
C GLN A 232 5.28 21.20 -3.48
N THR A 233 4.79 22.15 -2.70
CA THR A 233 3.37 22.52 -2.62
C THR A 233 3.30 23.99 -2.23
N GLU A 234 2.12 24.50 -1.91
CA GLU A 234 1.91 25.79 -1.26
C GLU A 234 1.13 25.63 0.06
N ALA A 235 1.23 26.63 0.93
CA ALA A 235 0.42 26.71 2.15
C ALA A 235 -0.97 27.27 1.82
N LEU A 236 -1.93 26.37 1.61
CA LEU A 236 -3.29 26.74 1.21
C LEU A 236 -3.99 27.55 2.31
N SER A 237 -4.88 28.47 1.91
CA SER A 237 -5.80 29.12 2.84
C SER A 237 -7.06 28.27 3.04
N GLU A 238 -7.76 28.46 4.18
CA GLU A 238 -9.02 27.75 4.43
C GLU A 238 -10.09 28.12 3.39
N GLN A 239 -10.19 29.40 3.03
CA GLN A 239 -11.17 29.87 2.04
C GLN A 239 -10.91 29.28 0.65
N GLN A 240 -9.65 29.31 0.19
CA GLN A 240 -9.26 28.66 -1.07
C GLN A 240 -9.60 27.17 -1.05
N THR A 241 -9.33 26.49 0.07
CA THR A 241 -9.66 25.07 0.22
C THR A 241 -11.16 24.81 0.13
N ILE A 242 -12.00 25.67 0.73
CA ILE A 242 -13.46 25.57 0.64
C ILE A 242 -13.91 25.73 -0.81
N ASP A 243 -13.46 26.78 -1.48
CA ASP A 243 -13.89 27.11 -2.85
C ASP A 243 -13.47 26.01 -3.83
N ASP A 244 -12.23 25.54 -3.71
CA ASP A 244 -11.68 24.47 -4.54
C ASP A 244 -12.40 23.14 -4.27
N ALA A 245 -12.63 22.78 -3.01
CA ALA A 245 -13.31 21.53 -2.67
C ALA A 245 -14.78 21.49 -3.13
N LYS A 246 -15.50 22.62 -3.11
CA LYS A 246 -16.85 22.72 -3.69
C LYS A 246 -16.83 22.51 -5.20
N LEU A 247 -15.89 23.15 -5.88
CA LEU A 247 -15.74 23.02 -7.32
C LEU A 247 -15.38 21.59 -7.73
N LEU A 248 -14.46 20.96 -7.00
CA LEU A 248 -14.09 19.55 -7.21
C LEU A 248 -15.29 18.62 -7.00
N LEU A 249 -16.05 18.79 -5.90
CA LEU A 249 -17.24 17.97 -5.65
C LEU A 249 -18.28 18.14 -6.76
N SER A 250 -18.45 19.35 -7.29
CA SER A 250 -19.42 19.63 -8.36
C SER A 250 -19.25 18.72 -9.58
N GLY A 251 -18.02 18.30 -9.91
CA GLY A 251 -17.76 17.42 -11.06
C GLY A 251 -18.34 16.01 -10.92
N TYR A 252 -18.60 15.52 -9.70
CA TYR A 252 -19.32 14.25 -9.50
C TYR A 252 -20.84 14.42 -9.46
N TYR A 253 -21.34 15.61 -9.09
CA TYR A 253 -22.78 15.92 -9.11
C TYR A 253 -23.27 16.37 -10.49
N GLN A 254 -22.37 16.94 -11.30
CA GLN A 254 -22.64 17.47 -12.64
C GLN A 254 -21.57 16.94 -13.62
N PRO A 255 -21.57 15.64 -13.98
CA PRO A 255 -20.50 15.06 -14.80
C PRO A 255 -20.31 15.76 -16.16
N ASP A 256 -21.35 16.41 -16.69
CA ASP A 256 -21.29 17.14 -17.97
C ASP A 256 -20.38 18.39 -17.91
N THR A 257 -20.07 18.91 -16.73
CA THR A 257 -19.16 20.06 -16.56
C THR A 257 -17.69 19.66 -16.42
N THR A 258 -17.36 18.36 -16.41
CA THR A 258 -16.00 17.87 -16.18
C THR A 258 -14.97 18.36 -17.21
N LEU A 259 -15.39 18.66 -18.45
CA LEU A 259 -14.51 19.28 -19.46
C LEU A 259 -14.16 20.74 -19.13
N ASP A 260 -15.13 21.54 -18.66
CA ASP A 260 -14.86 22.90 -18.16
C ASP A 260 -13.92 22.85 -16.95
N LEU A 261 -14.15 21.91 -16.03
CA LEU A 261 -13.25 21.70 -14.89
C LEU A 261 -11.84 21.32 -15.33
N LEU A 262 -11.71 20.50 -16.37
CA LEU A 262 -10.41 20.12 -16.93
C LEU A 262 -9.67 21.33 -17.50
N GLU A 263 -10.35 22.17 -18.29
CA GLU A 263 -9.78 23.41 -18.84
C GLU A 263 -9.35 24.39 -17.76
N ARG A 264 -10.06 24.42 -16.63
CA ARG A 264 -9.77 25.28 -15.47
C ARG A 264 -8.73 24.68 -14.50
N GLY A 265 -8.23 23.48 -14.76
CA GLY A 265 -7.26 22.79 -13.90
C GLY A 265 -7.84 22.26 -12.59
N TYR A 266 -9.11 21.84 -12.61
CA TYR A 266 -9.86 21.18 -11.52
C TYR A 266 -10.28 19.74 -11.86
N ALA A 267 -9.78 19.20 -12.96
CA ALA A 267 -9.92 17.80 -13.30
C ALA A 267 -8.63 17.28 -13.93
N ALA A 268 -8.48 15.96 -13.90
CA ALA A 268 -7.50 15.23 -14.69
C ALA A 268 -8.22 14.22 -15.57
N SER A 269 -7.48 13.63 -16.50
CA SER A 269 -7.99 12.59 -17.36
C SER A 269 -7.03 11.43 -17.51
N ILE A 270 -7.59 10.24 -17.73
CA ILE A 270 -6.85 9.06 -18.16
C ILE A 270 -7.46 8.53 -19.46
N PRO A 271 -6.66 8.39 -20.55
CA PRO A 271 -7.14 7.86 -21.82
C PRO A 271 -7.77 6.48 -21.64
N LEU A 272 -8.87 6.23 -22.36
CA LEU A 272 -9.57 4.95 -22.32
C LEU A 272 -8.65 3.82 -22.80
N THR A 273 -7.76 4.07 -23.76
CA THR A 273 -6.76 3.08 -24.19
C THR A 273 -5.85 2.65 -23.04
N ASN A 274 -5.33 3.60 -22.26
CA ASN A 274 -4.50 3.33 -21.08
C ASN A 274 -5.28 2.54 -20.02
N TYR A 275 -6.51 2.95 -19.72
CA TYR A 275 -7.37 2.24 -18.78
C TYR A 275 -7.67 0.81 -19.26
N GLN A 276 -8.00 0.63 -20.54
CA GLN A 276 -8.34 -0.65 -21.12
C GLN A 276 -7.15 -1.60 -21.14
N ALA A 277 -5.94 -1.10 -21.43
CA ALA A 277 -4.71 -1.89 -21.38
C ALA A 277 -4.47 -2.45 -19.97
N TRP A 278 -4.58 -1.60 -18.95
CA TRP A 278 -4.50 -2.02 -17.55
C TRP A 278 -5.62 -3.00 -17.17
N PHE A 279 -6.87 -2.67 -17.53
CA PHE A 279 -8.02 -3.51 -17.21
C PHE A 279 -7.88 -4.91 -17.82
N ASN A 280 -7.35 -5.01 -19.04
CA ASN A 280 -7.08 -6.27 -19.73
C ASN A 280 -5.92 -7.07 -19.14
N ALA A 281 -5.06 -6.47 -18.29
CA ALA A 281 -4.01 -7.18 -17.56
C ALA A 281 -4.53 -7.82 -16.26
N LEU A 282 -5.68 -7.37 -15.72
CA LEU A 282 -6.27 -7.96 -14.51
C LEU A 282 -6.67 -9.42 -14.73
N PRO A 283 -6.73 -10.28 -13.69
CA PRO A 283 -7.10 -11.67 -13.89
C PRO A 283 -8.53 -11.81 -14.42
N ARG A 284 -8.75 -12.77 -15.32
CA ARG A 284 -9.99 -12.92 -16.09
C ARG A 284 -11.26 -12.95 -15.22
N LYS A 285 -11.22 -13.63 -14.08
CA LYS A 285 -12.36 -13.75 -13.16
C LYS A 285 -12.80 -12.38 -12.64
N GLN A 286 -11.85 -11.53 -12.22
CA GLN A 286 -12.09 -10.18 -11.75
C GLN A 286 -12.64 -9.28 -12.87
N ARG A 287 -12.08 -9.37 -14.08
CA ARG A 287 -12.60 -8.62 -15.24
C ARG A 287 -14.05 -8.98 -15.54
N GLN A 288 -14.36 -10.28 -15.64
CA GLN A 288 -15.72 -10.75 -15.93
C GLN A 288 -16.71 -10.35 -14.83
N PHE A 289 -16.28 -10.37 -13.57
CA PHE A 289 -17.09 -9.91 -12.46
C PHE A 289 -17.45 -8.43 -12.60
N ILE A 290 -16.47 -7.55 -12.84
CA ILE A 290 -16.68 -6.12 -13.06
C ILE A 290 -17.57 -5.86 -14.29
N LEU A 291 -17.26 -6.50 -15.43
CA LEU A 291 -18.03 -6.34 -16.68
C LEU A 291 -19.50 -6.77 -16.54
N LYS A 292 -19.79 -7.77 -15.69
CA LYS A 292 -21.17 -8.22 -15.44
C LYS A 292 -21.99 -7.15 -14.72
N TRP A 293 -21.37 -6.36 -13.85
CA TRP A 293 -22.04 -5.29 -13.12
C TRP A 293 -22.12 -4.01 -13.95
N TRP A 294 -21.01 -3.63 -14.57
CA TRP A 294 -20.83 -2.29 -15.13
C TRP A 294 -20.82 -2.22 -16.66
N GLY A 295 -20.89 -3.36 -17.33
CA GLY A 295 -20.77 -3.44 -18.79
C GLY A 295 -19.33 -3.17 -19.25
N ALA A 296 -19.17 -2.77 -20.51
CA ALA A 296 -17.87 -2.44 -21.06
C ALA A 296 -17.46 -1.00 -20.69
N PRO A 297 -16.17 -0.75 -20.41
CA PRO A 297 -15.71 0.58 -19.99
C PRO A 297 -15.88 1.65 -21.07
N ASP A 298 -15.88 1.28 -22.36
CA ASP A 298 -16.09 2.20 -23.50
C ASP A 298 -17.53 2.75 -23.59
N LYS A 299 -18.46 2.23 -22.76
CA LYS A 299 -19.83 2.72 -22.64
C LYS A 299 -20.08 3.52 -21.36
N HIS A 300 -19.02 3.78 -20.58
CA HIS A 300 -19.17 4.44 -19.30
C HIS A 300 -19.58 5.92 -19.46
N GLN A 301 -20.53 6.39 -18.64
CA GLN A 301 -21.09 7.74 -18.75
C GLN A 301 -20.10 8.86 -18.39
N ALA A 302 -19.06 8.55 -17.63
CA ALA A 302 -18.00 9.49 -17.27
C ALA A 302 -16.94 9.70 -18.38
N LEU A 303 -17.10 9.05 -19.54
CA LEU A 303 -16.19 9.27 -20.66
C LEU A 303 -16.46 10.61 -21.35
N ARG A 304 -15.39 11.31 -21.70
CA ARG A 304 -15.40 12.53 -22.50
C ARG A 304 -14.34 12.44 -23.58
N GLU A 305 -14.51 13.18 -24.67
CA GLU A 305 -13.47 13.32 -25.69
C GLU A 305 -12.44 14.35 -25.20
N VAL A 306 -11.18 13.94 -25.09
CA VAL A 306 -10.05 14.77 -24.67
C VAL A 306 -8.93 14.54 -25.67
N ASN A 307 -8.47 15.59 -26.35
CA ASN A 307 -7.40 15.52 -27.36
C ASN A 307 -7.66 14.46 -28.47
N GLY A 308 -8.92 14.26 -28.88
CA GLY A 308 -9.30 13.32 -29.93
C GLY A 308 -9.39 11.85 -29.51
N GLU A 309 -9.30 11.54 -28.21
CA GLU A 309 -9.52 10.21 -27.66
C GLU A 309 -10.56 10.25 -26.54
N LEU A 310 -11.33 9.17 -26.34
CA LEU A 310 -12.15 9.02 -25.15
C LEU A 310 -11.26 8.85 -23.91
N ALA A 311 -11.60 9.57 -22.84
CA ALA A 311 -10.90 9.50 -21.57
C ALA A 311 -11.90 9.56 -20.41
N PHE A 312 -11.54 8.92 -19.29
CA PHE A 312 -12.23 9.17 -18.02
C PHE A 312 -11.75 10.52 -17.49
N VAL A 313 -12.67 11.45 -17.25
CA VAL A 313 -12.38 12.77 -16.68
C VAL A 313 -12.94 12.83 -15.28
N PHE A 314 -12.13 13.26 -14.32
CA PHE A 314 -12.50 13.27 -12.91
C PHE A 314 -11.89 14.44 -12.14
N PRO A 315 -12.55 14.93 -11.07
CA PRO A 315 -12.09 16.09 -10.32
C PRO A 315 -10.79 15.83 -9.57
N VAL A 316 -9.82 16.72 -9.73
CA VAL A 316 -8.59 16.81 -8.94
C VAL A 316 -7.99 18.20 -9.11
N LYS A 317 -7.44 18.76 -8.03
CA LYS A 317 -6.67 20.00 -8.05
C LYS A 317 -5.22 19.71 -7.70
N GLN A 318 -4.30 20.18 -8.53
CA GLN A 318 -2.86 20.06 -8.32
C GLN A 318 -2.29 21.38 -7.76
N TYR A 319 -1.60 21.29 -6.63
CA TYR A 319 -0.82 22.36 -6.01
C TYR A 319 0.64 21.92 -5.95
N GLY A 320 1.42 22.20 -7.00
CA GLY A 320 2.75 21.63 -7.17
C GLY A 320 2.68 20.10 -7.26
N HIS A 321 3.27 19.42 -6.27
CA HIS A 321 3.29 17.98 -6.08
C HIS A 321 2.23 17.50 -5.06
N LEU A 322 1.28 18.35 -4.62
CA LEU A 322 0.12 17.94 -3.83
C LEU A 322 -1.12 17.84 -4.72
N HIS A 323 -1.69 16.64 -4.87
CA HIS A 323 -2.94 16.40 -5.57
C HIS A 323 -4.08 16.26 -4.56
N VAL A 324 -5.05 17.18 -4.60
CA VAL A 324 -6.24 17.15 -3.73
C VAL A 324 -7.45 16.74 -4.55
N LEU A 325 -8.16 15.70 -4.11
CA LEU A 325 -9.33 15.20 -4.82
C LEU A 325 -10.40 14.62 -3.88
N PRO A 326 -11.69 14.80 -4.19
CA PRO A 326 -12.75 14.05 -3.53
C PRO A 326 -12.66 12.58 -3.92
N GLN A 327 -12.95 11.69 -2.97
CA GLN A 327 -13.08 10.26 -3.22
C GLN A 327 -14.11 10.04 -4.35
N PRO A 328 -13.75 9.33 -5.44
CA PRO A 328 -14.72 9.01 -6.48
C PRO A 328 -15.87 8.18 -5.91
N PRO A 329 -17.11 8.41 -6.38
CA PRO A 329 -18.22 7.54 -6.02
C PRO A 329 -17.88 6.10 -6.33
N ARG A 330 -18.10 5.20 -5.37
CA ARG A 330 -17.70 3.80 -5.48
C ARG A 330 -18.29 3.10 -6.71
N ALA A 331 -19.48 3.54 -7.12
CA ALA A 331 -20.26 2.98 -8.22
C ALA A 331 -20.53 4.00 -9.33
N GLY A 332 -19.66 5.00 -9.47
CA GLY A 332 -19.78 6.04 -10.50
C GLY A 332 -20.81 7.14 -10.19
N THR A 333 -21.84 6.82 -9.40
CA THR A 333 -22.89 7.76 -8.98
C THR A 333 -22.80 8.05 -7.49
N VAL A 334 -22.83 9.32 -7.11
CA VAL A 334 -22.83 9.76 -5.71
C VAL A 334 -24.00 9.11 -4.95
N GLY A 335 -23.72 8.54 -3.77
CA GLY A 335 -24.75 7.92 -2.93
C GLY A 335 -25.03 6.44 -3.20
N HIS A 336 -24.65 5.91 -4.38
CA HIS A 336 -24.94 4.52 -4.75
C HIS A 336 -23.90 3.55 -4.16
N ALA A 337 -24.38 2.42 -3.63
CA ALA A 337 -23.58 1.29 -3.17
C ALA A 337 -22.45 1.59 -2.17
N ILE A 338 -22.59 2.64 -1.34
CA ILE A 338 -21.54 3.07 -0.40
C ILE A 338 -21.13 1.95 0.58
N HIS A 339 -22.06 1.05 0.93
CA HIS A 339 -21.83 -0.07 1.84
C HIS A 339 -22.14 -1.45 1.22
N ASN A 340 -22.29 -1.54 -0.10
CA ASN A 340 -22.56 -2.83 -0.75
C ASN A 340 -21.26 -3.64 -0.88
N THR A 341 -21.14 -4.70 -0.09
CA THR A 341 -19.96 -5.58 -0.08
C THR A 341 -19.88 -6.52 -1.28
N LYS A 342 -20.96 -6.67 -2.06
CA LYS A 342 -21.03 -7.58 -3.22
C LYS A 342 -20.80 -6.91 -4.56
N GLU A 343 -21.03 -5.60 -4.65
CA GLU A 343 -20.91 -4.85 -5.89
C GLU A 343 -19.46 -4.35 -6.03
N PRO A 344 -18.73 -4.61 -7.12
CA PRO A 344 -17.36 -4.12 -7.29
C PRO A 344 -17.35 -2.61 -7.51
N PRO A 345 -16.22 -1.92 -7.29
CA PRO A 345 -16.07 -0.54 -7.75
C PRO A 345 -16.26 -0.45 -9.27
N ASP A 346 -16.78 0.67 -9.75
CA ASP A 346 -17.04 0.89 -11.18
C ASP A 346 -15.78 1.29 -11.97
N HIS A 347 -15.95 1.51 -13.28
CA HIS A 347 -14.85 1.88 -14.15
C HIS A 347 -14.25 3.25 -13.83
N LEU A 348 -15.07 4.25 -13.47
CA LEU A 348 -14.56 5.57 -13.08
C LEU A 348 -13.72 5.47 -11.80
N TYR A 349 -14.21 4.78 -10.76
CA TYR A 349 -13.47 4.59 -9.53
C TYR A 349 -12.11 3.94 -9.78
N LEU A 350 -12.08 2.84 -10.54
CA LEU A 350 -10.84 2.14 -10.88
C LEU A 350 -9.89 3.01 -11.71
N ALA A 351 -10.41 3.82 -12.63
CA ALA A 351 -9.62 4.72 -13.46
C ALA A 351 -8.92 5.82 -12.64
N VAL A 352 -9.58 6.36 -11.62
CA VAL A 352 -8.98 7.36 -10.70
C VAL A 352 -7.81 6.77 -9.92
N TYR A 353 -7.97 5.57 -9.33
CA TYR A 353 -6.88 4.92 -8.60
C TYR A 353 -5.74 4.48 -9.53
N LEU A 354 -6.05 4.03 -10.74
CA LEU A 354 -5.02 3.76 -11.75
C LEU A 354 -4.23 5.03 -12.08
N TRP A 355 -4.90 6.16 -12.27
CA TRP A 355 -4.22 7.43 -12.53
C TRP A 355 -3.31 7.82 -11.36
N LEU A 356 -3.78 7.70 -10.10
CA LEU A 356 -2.94 7.95 -8.93
C LEU A 356 -1.69 7.04 -8.90
N GLN A 357 -1.86 5.76 -9.24
CA GLN A 357 -0.74 4.81 -9.33
C GLN A 357 0.22 5.16 -10.47
N GLN A 358 -0.29 5.56 -11.64
CA GLN A 358 0.50 5.88 -12.83
C GLN A 358 1.25 7.19 -12.69
N GLU A 359 0.64 8.22 -12.12
CA GLU A 359 1.32 9.47 -11.80
C GLU A 359 2.54 9.18 -10.91
N HIS A 360 2.38 8.29 -9.92
CA HIS A 360 3.47 7.80 -9.07
C HIS A 360 4.56 7.06 -9.87
N GLN A 361 4.21 6.27 -10.89
CA GLN A 361 5.16 5.50 -11.69
C GLN A 361 5.86 6.31 -12.80
N MET A 362 5.20 7.33 -13.37
CA MET A 362 5.71 8.10 -14.51
C MET A 362 6.74 9.18 -14.14
N GLY A 363 7.12 9.27 -12.86
CA GLY A 363 7.97 10.36 -12.39
C GLY A 363 7.32 11.74 -12.55
N ARG A 364 6.00 11.84 -12.64
CA ARG A 364 5.31 13.11 -12.29
C ARG A 364 5.21 13.28 -10.77
N TRP A 365 5.65 12.24 -10.05
CA TRP A 365 6.04 12.26 -8.65
C TRP A 365 7.54 12.51 -8.44
N THR A 366 8.32 12.66 -9.53
CA THR A 366 9.75 12.97 -9.53
C THR A 366 10.15 13.57 -10.88
N ARG A 367 10.08 14.89 -11.01
CA ARG A 367 10.93 15.62 -11.95
C ARG A 367 11.57 16.80 -11.26
#